data_AF-A0A402B9K7-F1
#
_entry.id   AF-A0A402B9K7-F1
#
_cell.length_a   1.000
_cell.length_b   1.000
_cell.length_c   1.000
_cell.angle_alpha   90.00
_cell.angle_beta   90.00
_cell.angle_gamma   90.00
#
_symmetry.space_group_name_H-M   'P 1'
#
loop_
_entity.id
_entity.type
_entity.pdbx_description
1 polymer ?
#
loop_
_entity_poly.entity_id
_entity_poly.type
_entity_poly.pdbx_seq_one_letter_code
_entity_poly.pdbx_strand_id
1 'polypeptide(L)'
;MLLNRSNKLTLAGILIVVSISMTPITNILTTPEGLSLSTLPLFDLLVISLVICASVLPGYYVFLFASLNSAFIAWGILAMPHKADLTAALQTSGPGLVSLPIAIQFVTAFVAFIWVQSASKAIVRADRAEQIAQLEHDIAESRQQVAQQKVQLDAAIQEITHALLSSNNERNFSRISTQGNPLWTIIGPINNILARMERMRHSEHEYQQISMELEQLLEAVRVARRSNQPLRPPAYGNSARLGILYQEIASLQARDNRLKNSGLLSPYDRG
;
A
#
# COMPACT_ATOMS: atom_id res chain seq x y z
N MET A 1 -15.20 -21.43 -3.11
CA MET A 1 -16.67 -21.63 -3.20
C MET A 1 -17.28 -21.26 -4.57
N LEU A 2 -16.51 -21.17 -5.67
CA LEU A 2 -17.03 -20.85 -7.02
C LEU A 2 -17.51 -22.07 -7.83
N LEU A 3 -17.18 -23.30 -7.44
CA LEU A 3 -17.51 -24.51 -8.21
C LEU A 3 -18.93 -25.08 -7.97
N ASN A 4 -19.71 -24.55 -7.02
CA ASN A 4 -21.05 -25.09 -6.70
C ASN A 4 -22.22 -24.28 -7.32
N ARG A 5 -21.94 -23.34 -8.23
CA ARG A 5 -22.96 -22.54 -8.94
C ARG A 5 -23.05 -22.83 -10.44
N SER A 6 -22.05 -23.45 -11.05
CA SER A 6 -21.98 -23.70 -12.50
C SER A 6 -23.09 -24.62 -13.01
N ASN A 7 -23.41 -25.69 -12.27
CA ASN A 7 -24.37 -26.69 -12.74
C ASN A 7 -25.82 -26.18 -12.82
N LYS A 8 -26.19 -25.18 -12.01
CA LYS A 8 -27.55 -24.63 -12.04
C LYS A 8 -27.80 -23.77 -13.28
N LEU A 9 -26.78 -23.02 -13.73
CA LEU A 9 -26.87 -22.19 -14.93
C LEU A 9 -26.98 -23.06 -16.19
N THR A 10 -26.17 -24.12 -16.28
CA THR A 10 -26.22 -25.05 -17.42
C THR A 10 -27.58 -25.72 -17.53
N LEU A 11 -28.15 -26.19 -16.41
CA LEU A 11 -29.47 -26.83 -16.41
C LEU A 11 -30.58 -25.86 -16.83
N ALA A 12 -30.56 -24.62 -16.34
CA ALA A 12 -31.51 -23.59 -16.78
C ALA A 12 -31.37 -23.31 -18.28
N GLY A 13 -30.14 -23.22 -18.80
CA GLY A 13 -29.88 -23.07 -20.22
C GLY A 13 -30.44 -24.22 -21.05
N ILE A 14 -30.22 -25.48 -20.63
CA ILE A 14 -30.77 -26.66 -21.31
C ILE A 14 -32.30 -26.59 -21.35
N LEU A 15 -32.95 -26.26 -20.23
CA LEU A 15 -34.41 -26.15 -20.16
C LEU A 15 -34.95 -25.09 -21.13
N ILE A 16 -34.29 -23.93 -21.24
CA ILE A 16 -34.68 -22.87 -22.17
C ILE A 16 -34.56 -23.35 -23.62
N VAL A 17 -33.43 -23.94 -24.00
CA VAL A 17 -33.21 -24.44 -25.36
C VAL A 17 -34.24 -25.51 -25.71
N VAL A 18 -34.46 -26.50 -24.83
CA VAL A 18 -35.46 -27.55 -25.03
C VAL A 18 -36.85 -26.97 -25.19
N SER A 19 -37.24 -25.99 -24.34
CA SER A 19 -38.56 -25.36 -24.42
C SER A 19 -38.79 -24.67 -25.76
N ILE A 20 -37.76 -24.01 -26.30
CA ILE A 20 -37.85 -23.31 -27.59
C ILE A 20 -37.85 -24.31 -28.75
N SER A 21 -37.04 -25.37 -28.68
CA SER A 21 -37.02 -26.45 -29.69
C SER A 21 -38.33 -27.24 -29.74
N MET A 22 -39.08 -27.32 -28.63
CA MET A 22 -40.34 -28.06 -28.60
C MET A 22 -41.41 -27.49 -29.52
N THR A 23 -41.41 -26.18 -29.78
CA THR A 23 -42.40 -25.55 -30.68
C THR A 23 -42.32 -26.08 -32.12
N PRO A 24 -41.18 -26.00 -32.84
CA PRO A 24 -41.08 -26.57 -34.19
C PRO A 24 -41.22 -28.09 -34.19
N ILE A 25 -40.69 -28.80 -33.18
CA ILE A 25 -40.85 -30.26 -33.06
C ILE A 25 -42.34 -30.63 -32.99
N THR A 26 -43.09 -29.97 -32.11
CA THR A 26 -44.53 -30.23 -31.95
C THR A 26 -45.29 -29.88 -33.21
N ASN A 27 -44.97 -28.75 -33.87
CA ASN A 27 -45.61 -28.36 -35.12
C ASN A 27 -45.42 -29.41 -36.23
N ILE A 28 -44.19 -29.91 -36.39
CA ILE A 28 -43.87 -30.97 -37.35
C ILE A 28 -44.63 -32.26 -37.01
N LEU A 29 -44.62 -32.69 -35.74
CA LEU A 29 -45.26 -33.93 -35.29
C LEU A 29 -46.80 -33.89 -35.37
N THR A 30 -47.41 -32.72 -35.21
CA THR A 30 -48.87 -32.54 -35.20
C THR A 30 -49.45 -32.18 -36.56
N THR A 31 -48.63 -32.09 -37.62
CA THR A 31 -49.10 -31.71 -38.96
C THR A 31 -50.07 -32.79 -39.50
N PRO A 32 -51.37 -32.48 -39.64
CA PRO A 32 -52.33 -33.42 -40.18
C PRO A 32 -51.99 -33.66 -41.66
N GLU A 33 -52.05 -34.92 -42.10
CA GLU A 33 -51.70 -35.38 -43.46
C GLU A 33 -50.20 -35.61 -43.75
N GLY A 34 -49.32 -35.50 -42.74
CA GLY A 34 -47.90 -35.86 -42.88
C GLY A 34 -47.02 -34.77 -43.51
N LEU A 35 -45.78 -35.14 -43.85
CA LEU A 35 -44.78 -34.21 -44.37
C LEU A 35 -45.02 -33.90 -45.85
N SER A 36 -45.01 -32.60 -46.18
CA SER A 36 -45.07 -32.05 -47.55
C SER A 36 -43.83 -31.21 -47.86
N LEU A 37 -43.64 -30.83 -49.11
CA LEU A 37 -42.51 -29.97 -49.49
C LEU A 37 -42.52 -28.62 -48.73
N SER A 38 -43.72 -28.10 -48.45
CA SER A 38 -43.91 -26.85 -47.70
C SER A 38 -43.56 -26.95 -46.21
N THR A 39 -43.47 -28.16 -45.65
CA THR A 39 -43.07 -28.37 -44.25
C THR A 39 -41.56 -28.47 -44.06
N LEU A 40 -40.78 -28.70 -45.13
CA LEU A 40 -39.31 -28.82 -45.03
C LEU A 40 -38.63 -27.61 -44.38
N PRO A 41 -39.01 -26.35 -44.69
CA PRO A 41 -38.43 -25.18 -44.01
C PRO A 41 -38.69 -25.14 -42.50
N LEU A 42 -39.65 -25.89 -41.96
CA LEU A 42 -39.85 -25.98 -40.50
C LEU A 42 -38.69 -26.69 -39.80
N PHE A 43 -37.97 -27.59 -40.48
CA PHE A 43 -36.75 -28.19 -39.93
C PHE A 43 -35.62 -27.15 -39.80
N ASP A 44 -35.56 -26.17 -40.70
CA ASP A 44 -34.57 -25.10 -40.63
C ASP A 44 -34.82 -24.18 -39.42
N LEU A 45 -36.05 -24.09 -38.91
CA LEU A 45 -36.32 -23.38 -37.64
C LEU A 45 -35.61 -23.99 -36.44
N LEU A 46 -35.22 -25.27 -36.49
CA LEU A 46 -34.42 -25.89 -35.42
C LEU A 46 -33.03 -25.27 -35.32
N VAL A 47 -32.53 -24.64 -36.40
CA VAL A 47 -31.26 -23.89 -36.37
C VAL A 47 -31.33 -22.72 -35.37
N ILE A 48 -32.49 -22.09 -35.19
CA ILE A 48 -32.69 -21.00 -34.23
C ILE A 48 -32.37 -21.49 -32.81
N SER A 49 -32.78 -22.71 -32.47
CA SER A 49 -32.47 -23.31 -31.16
C SER A 49 -30.96 -23.53 -30.95
N LEU A 50 -30.18 -23.79 -32.01
CA LEU A 50 -28.72 -23.89 -31.93
C LEU A 50 -28.07 -22.53 -31.65
N VAL A 51 -28.55 -21.46 -32.29
CA VAL A 51 -28.03 -20.10 -32.06
C VAL A 51 -28.29 -19.67 -30.61
N ILE A 52 -29.47 -19.98 -30.09
CA ILE A 52 -29.82 -19.72 -28.68
C ILE A 52 -28.97 -20.59 -27.76
N CYS A 53 -28.78 -21.88 -28.09
CA CYS A 53 -27.90 -22.77 -27.35
C CYS A 53 -26.47 -22.21 -27.27
N ALA A 54 -25.92 -21.70 -28.37
CA ALA A 54 -24.59 -21.09 -28.37
C ALA A 54 -24.53 -19.82 -27.51
N SER A 55 -25.61 -19.05 -27.46
CA SER A 55 -25.65 -17.82 -26.67
C SER A 55 -25.72 -18.07 -25.16
N VAL A 56 -26.33 -19.18 -24.73
CA VAL A 56 -26.63 -19.44 -23.31
C VAL A 56 -25.74 -20.54 -22.71
N LEU A 57 -25.35 -21.54 -23.49
CA LEU A 57 -24.58 -22.70 -23.03
C LEU A 57 -23.12 -22.64 -23.48
N PRO A 58 -22.22 -23.37 -22.79
CA PRO A 58 -20.89 -23.62 -23.28
C PRO A 58 -20.88 -24.20 -24.71
N GLY A 59 -19.93 -23.77 -25.53
CA GLY A 59 -19.91 -24.09 -26.96
C GLY A 59 -19.95 -25.59 -27.31
N TYR A 60 -19.50 -26.48 -26.42
CA TYR A 60 -19.55 -27.93 -26.69
C TYR A 60 -20.98 -28.50 -26.74
N TYR A 61 -21.95 -27.88 -26.07
CA TYR A 61 -23.35 -28.30 -26.14
C TYR A 61 -23.99 -28.02 -27.50
N VAL A 62 -23.48 -27.06 -28.26
CA VAL A 62 -24.00 -26.72 -29.59
C VAL A 62 -23.93 -27.93 -30.53
N PHE A 63 -22.84 -28.70 -30.48
CA PHE A 63 -22.70 -29.92 -31.29
C PHE A 63 -23.61 -31.06 -30.82
N LEU A 64 -23.87 -31.16 -29.51
CA LEU A 64 -24.82 -32.14 -28.97
C LEU A 64 -26.23 -31.87 -29.49
N PHE A 65 -26.70 -30.61 -29.39
CA PHE A 65 -28.00 -30.23 -29.91
C PHE A 65 -28.07 -30.31 -31.44
N ALA A 66 -27.00 -29.99 -32.16
CA ALA A 66 -26.96 -30.15 -33.61
C ALA A 66 -27.13 -31.62 -34.00
N SER A 67 -26.45 -32.53 -33.30
CA SER A 67 -26.57 -33.97 -33.52
C SER A 67 -27.98 -34.48 -33.22
N LEU A 68 -28.59 -34.03 -32.12
CA LEU A 68 -29.98 -34.39 -31.78
C LEU A 68 -30.98 -33.84 -32.81
N ASN A 69 -30.83 -32.60 -33.25
CA ASN A 69 -31.68 -32.01 -34.28
C ASN A 69 -31.49 -32.73 -35.62
N SER A 70 -30.26 -33.06 -36.02
CA SER A 70 -29.99 -33.83 -37.23
C SER A 70 -30.58 -35.24 -37.16
N ALA A 71 -30.49 -35.91 -36.01
CA ALA A 71 -31.13 -37.21 -35.80
C ALA A 71 -32.66 -37.11 -35.88
N PHE A 72 -33.25 -36.06 -35.32
CA PHE A 72 -34.68 -35.78 -35.43
C PHE A 72 -35.12 -35.49 -36.88
N ILE A 73 -34.35 -34.72 -37.64
CA ILE A 73 -34.60 -34.45 -39.07
C ILE A 73 -34.56 -35.76 -39.87
N ALA A 74 -33.50 -36.56 -39.71
CA ALA A 74 -33.35 -37.82 -40.41
C ALA A 74 -34.48 -38.80 -40.05
N TRP A 75 -34.81 -38.91 -38.75
CA TRP A 75 -35.90 -39.75 -38.29
C TRP A 75 -37.25 -39.25 -38.82
N GLY A 76 -37.53 -37.95 -38.76
CA GLY A 76 -38.77 -37.36 -39.25
C GLY A 76 -38.99 -37.62 -40.74
N ILE A 77 -37.96 -37.41 -41.57
CA ILE A 77 -38.06 -37.66 -43.01
C ILE A 77 -38.14 -39.17 -43.31
N LEU A 78 -37.56 -40.07 -42.52
CA LEU A 78 -37.60 -41.51 -42.82
C LEU A 78 -38.84 -42.22 -42.26
N ALA A 79 -39.39 -41.76 -41.12
CA ALA A 79 -40.43 -42.45 -40.37
C ALA A 79 -41.84 -41.84 -40.50
N MET A 80 -41.96 -40.54 -40.79
CA MET A 80 -43.28 -39.90 -40.90
C MET A 80 -43.91 -40.16 -42.28
N PRO A 81 -45.25 -40.23 -42.37
CA PRO A 81 -45.95 -40.37 -43.65
C PRO A 81 -45.70 -39.15 -44.54
N HIS A 82 -45.46 -39.39 -45.83
CA HIS A 82 -45.20 -38.36 -46.83
C HIS A 82 -46.41 -38.12 -47.72
N LYS A 83 -46.64 -36.86 -48.08
CA LYS A 83 -47.54 -36.50 -49.18
C LYS A 83 -46.90 -36.83 -50.53
N ALA A 84 -47.74 -36.96 -51.56
CA ALA A 84 -47.32 -37.39 -52.90
C ALA A 84 -46.25 -36.47 -53.53
N ASP A 85 -46.29 -35.18 -53.21
CA ASP A 85 -45.29 -34.18 -53.62
C ASP A 85 -43.89 -34.50 -53.07
N LEU A 86 -43.80 -34.78 -51.77
CA LEU A 86 -42.54 -35.11 -51.12
C LEU A 86 -42.03 -36.50 -51.53
N THR A 87 -42.91 -37.48 -51.71
CA THR A 87 -42.53 -38.80 -52.23
C THR A 87 -41.91 -38.70 -53.62
N ALA A 88 -42.50 -37.90 -54.53
CA ALA A 88 -41.94 -37.68 -55.86
C ALA A 88 -40.57 -36.98 -55.79
N ALA A 89 -40.40 -36.01 -54.88
CA ALA A 89 -39.13 -35.32 -54.69
C ALA A 89 -38.05 -36.22 -54.03
N LEU A 90 -38.43 -37.12 -53.13
CA LEU A 90 -37.50 -38.08 -52.51
C LEU A 90 -36.95 -39.09 -53.53
N GLN A 91 -37.76 -39.48 -54.53
CA GLN A 91 -37.30 -40.36 -55.61
C GLN A 91 -36.28 -39.68 -56.55
N THR A 92 -36.41 -38.38 -56.78
CA THR A 92 -35.53 -37.63 -57.68
C THR A 92 -34.30 -37.05 -56.97
N SER A 93 -34.42 -36.63 -55.71
CA SER A 93 -33.40 -35.87 -54.98
C SER A 93 -33.35 -36.18 -53.47
N GLY A 94 -33.77 -37.39 -53.06
CA GLY A 94 -33.86 -37.78 -51.65
C GLY A 94 -32.62 -37.51 -50.80
N PRO A 95 -31.41 -37.93 -51.22
CA PRO A 95 -30.19 -37.64 -50.47
C PRO A 95 -29.93 -36.14 -50.29
N GLY A 96 -30.26 -35.32 -51.29
CA GLY A 96 -30.10 -33.86 -51.23
C GLY A 96 -31.06 -33.21 -50.24
N LEU A 97 -32.32 -33.67 -50.21
CA LEU A 97 -33.35 -33.15 -49.31
C LEU A 97 -33.06 -33.42 -47.83
N VAL A 98 -32.42 -34.55 -47.51
CA VAL A 98 -32.03 -34.88 -46.12
C VAL A 98 -30.69 -34.26 -45.74
N SER A 99 -29.70 -34.32 -46.65
CA SER A 99 -28.34 -33.85 -46.36
C SER A 99 -28.25 -32.33 -46.21
N LEU A 100 -29.05 -31.55 -46.95
CA LEU A 100 -29.03 -30.09 -46.90
C LEU A 100 -29.36 -29.51 -45.51
N PRO A 101 -30.52 -29.81 -44.89
CA PRO A 101 -30.84 -29.28 -43.57
C PRO A 101 -29.85 -29.78 -42.50
N ILE A 102 -29.39 -31.04 -42.59
CA ILE A 102 -28.36 -31.57 -41.68
C ILE A 102 -27.05 -30.78 -41.84
N ALA A 103 -26.60 -30.54 -43.07
CA ALA A 103 -25.40 -29.76 -43.34
C ALA A 103 -25.52 -28.33 -42.78
N ILE A 104 -26.69 -27.69 -42.93
CA ILE A 104 -26.95 -26.37 -42.36
C ILE A 104 -26.82 -26.40 -40.82
N GLN A 105 -27.39 -27.40 -40.13
CA GLN A 105 -27.25 -27.52 -38.67
C GLN A 105 -25.78 -27.59 -38.24
N PHE A 106 -24.96 -28.40 -38.91
CA PHE A 106 -23.54 -28.53 -38.58
C PHE A 106 -22.72 -27.28 -38.92
N VAL A 107 -22.97 -26.65 -40.06
CA VAL A 107 -22.32 -25.38 -40.43
C VAL A 107 -22.65 -24.30 -39.41
N THR A 108 -23.94 -24.15 -39.05
CA THR A 108 -24.34 -23.19 -38.03
C THR A 108 -23.73 -23.52 -36.67
N ALA A 109 -23.70 -24.79 -36.27
CA ALA A 109 -23.07 -25.22 -35.02
C ALA A 109 -21.58 -24.87 -34.98
N PHE A 110 -20.86 -25.07 -36.09
CA PHE A 110 -19.45 -24.75 -36.19
C PHE A 110 -19.18 -23.24 -36.10
N VAL A 111 -19.94 -22.43 -36.83
CA VAL A 111 -19.84 -20.96 -36.78
C VAL A 111 -20.16 -20.45 -35.37
N ALA A 112 -21.25 -20.95 -34.78
CA ALA A 112 -21.67 -20.57 -33.45
C ALA A 112 -20.63 -20.98 -32.38
N PHE A 113 -20.02 -22.16 -32.53
CA PHE A 113 -18.94 -22.62 -31.65
C PHE A 113 -17.71 -21.70 -31.71
N ILE A 114 -17.27 -21.33 -32.92
CA ILE A 114 -16.16 -20.38 -33.10
C ILE A 114 -16.51 -19.04 -32.46
N TRP A 115 -17.73 -18.56 -32.67
CA TRP A 115 -18.20 -17.30 -32.11
C TRP A 115 -18.16 -17.31 -30.58
N VAL A 116 -18.69 -18.35 -29.93
CA VAL A 116 -18.68 -18.51 -28.46
C VAL A 116 -17.25 -18.60 -27.92
N GLN A 117 -16.37 -19.35 -28.60
CA GLN A 117 -14.96 -19.42 -28.20
C GLN A 117 -14.26 -18.07 -28.31
N SER A 118 -14.50 -17.35 -29.39
CA SER A 118 -13.92 -16.02 -29.61
C SER A 118 -14.39 -15.03 -28.54
N ALA A 119 -15.70 -14.98 -28.28
CA ALA A 119 -16.29 -14.16 -27.24
C ALA A 119 -15.75 -14.51 -25.85
N SER A 120 -15.67 -15.80 -25.51
CA SER A 120 -15.13 -16.26 -24.22
C SER A 120 -13.67 -15.85 -24.03
N LYS A 121 -12.84 -15.96 -25.07
CA LYS A 121 -11.44 -15.52 -25.04
C LYS A 121 -11.33 -14.00 -24.90
N ALA A 122 -12.19 -13.25 -25.57
CA ALA A 122 -12.23 -11.79 -25.49
C ALA A 122 -12.61 -11.31 -24.07
N ILE A 123 -13.60 -11.95 -23.44
CA ILE A 123 -14.00 -11.64 -22.05
C ILE A 123 -12.83 -11.89 -21.09
N VAL A 124 -12.19 -13.07 -21.16
CA VAL A 124 -11.03 -13.37 -20.30
C VAL A 124 -9.87 -12.40 -20.53
N ARG A 125 -9.67 -11.94 -21.78
CA ARG A 125 -8.65 -10.93 -22.08
C ARG A 125 -9.01 -9.56 -21.49
N ALA A 126 -10.27 -9.17 -21.53
CA ALA A 126 -10.75 -7.93 -20.93
C ALA A 126 -10.59 -7.95 -19.39
N ASP A 127 -11.00 -9.04 -18.73
CA ASP A 127 -10.85 -9.20 -17.28
C ASP A 127 -9.38 -9.11 -16.84
N ARG A 128 -8.46 -9.71 -17.62
CA ARG A 128 -7.02 -9.61 -17.36
C ARG A 128 -6.50 -8.19 -17.55
N ALA A 129 -6.97 -7.48 -18.58
CA ALA A 129 -6.59 -6.09 -18.81
C ALA A 129 -7.06 -5.18 -17.68
N GLU A 130 -8.27 -5.41 -17.16
CA GLU A 130 -8.79 -4.69 -16.00
C GLU A 130 -7.96 -4.95 -14.74
N GLN A 131 -7.62 -6.21 -14.46
CA GLN A 131 -6.74 -6.55 -13.34
C GLN A 131 -5.35 -5.92 -13.46
N ILE A 132 -4.77 -5.89 -14.66
CA ILE A 132 -3.48 -5.23 -14.90
C ILE A 132 -3.60 -3.72 -14.66
N ALA A 133 -4.65 -3.07 -15.16
CA ALA A 133 -4.88 -1.64 -14.94
C ALA A 133 -5.05 -1.29 -13.46
N GLN A 134 -5.75 -2.13 -12.68
CA GLN A 134 -5.86 -1.96 -11.23
C GLN A 134 -4.49 -2.09 -10.54
N LEU A 135 -3.70 -3.11 -10.89
CA LEU A 135 -2.36 -3.27 -10.33
C LEU A 135 -1.40 -2.13 -10.71
N GLU A 136 -1.49 -1.62 -11.93
CA GLU A 136 -0.70 -0.46 -12.37
C GLU A 136 -1.06 0.79 -11.57
N HIS A 137 -2.35 0.99 -11.27
CA HIS A 137 -2.82 2.08 -10.43
C HIS A 137 -2.28 1.98 -9.01
N ASP A 138 -2.39 0.81 -8.38
CA ASP A 138 -1.89 0.57 -7.02
C ASP A 138 -0.36 0.77 -6.93
N ILE A 139 0.39 0.31 -7.95
CA ILE A 139 1.84 0.52 -8.04
C ILE A 139 2.17 2.01 -8.20
N ALA A 140 1.41 2.74 -9.03
CA ALA A 140 1.61 4.16 -9.21
C ALA A 140 1.36 4.94 -7.91
N GLU A 141 0.31 4.60 -7.18
CA GLU A 141 0.00 5.20 -5.87
C GLU A 141 1.11 4.91 -4.86
N SER A 142 1.54 3.64 -4.74
CA SER A 142 2.63 3.25 -3.85
C SER A 142 3.94 3.99 -4.18
N ARG A 143 4.28 4.14 -5.47
CA ARG A 143 5.45 4.91 -5.90
C ARG A 143 5.34 6.39 -5.53
N GLN A 144 4.15 6.97 -5.64
CA GLN A 144 3.91 8.35 -5.22
C GLN A 144 4.10 8.52 -3.72
N GLN A 145 3.56 7.60 -2.90
CA GLN A 145 3.74 7.61 -1.45
C GLN A 145 5.22 7.47 -1.07
N VAL A 146 5.96 6.55 -1.69
CA VAL A 146 7.42 6.38 -1.47
C VAL A 146 8.19 7.64 -1.89
N ALA A 147 7.83 8.26 -3.02
CA ALA A 147 8.46 9.49 -3.46
C ALA A 147 8.22 10.63 -2.46
N GLN A 148 6.99 10.78 -1.95
CA GLN A 148 6.67 11.76 -0.91
C GLN A 148 7.44 11.52 0.39
N GLN A 149 7.53 10.25 0.83
CA GLN A 149 8.32 9.88 2.01
C GLN A 149 9.80 10.22 1.83
N LYS A 150 10.37 9.98 0.64
CA LYS A 150 11.76 10.35 0.34
C LYS A 150 11.98 11.86 0.43
N VAL A 151 11.08 12.67 -0.15
CA VAL A 151 11.16 14.13 -0.06
C VAL A 151 11.11 14.61 1.40
N GLN A 152 10.22 14.02 2.21
CA GLN A 152 10.13 14.34 3.65
C GLN A 152 11.40 13.93 4.41
N LEU A 153 11.97 12.77 4.07
CA LEU A 153 13.22 12.28 4.66
C LEU A 153 14.40 13.19 4.32
N ASP A 154 14.53 13.60 3.05
CA ASP A 154 15.61 14.48 2.61
C ASP A 154 15.52 15.86 3.27
N ALA A 155 14.30 16.41 3.40
CA ALA A 155 14.06 17.65 4.13
C ALA A 155 14.45 17.53 5.61
N ALA A 156 14.09 16.42 6.26
CA ALA A 156 14.48 16.13 7.64
C ALA A 156 15.99 16.01 7.83
N ILE A 157 16.69 15.36 6.89
CA ILE A 157 18.16 15.24 6.91
C ILE A 157 18.80 16.63 6.77
N GLN A 158 18.30 17.47 5.86
CA GLN A 158 18.80 18.83 5.68
C GLN A 158 18.62 19.68 6.95
N GLU A 159 17.47 19.57 7.63
CA GLU A 159 17.20 20.27 8.90
C GLU A 159 18.19 19.84 9.99
N ILE A 160 18.39 18.52 10.17
CA ILE A 160 19.36 17.98 11.14
C ILE A 160 20.78 18.46 10.81
N THR A 161 21.16 18.43 9.54
CA THR A 161 22.49 18.86 9.08
C THR A 161 22.71 20.34 9.37
N HIS A 162 21.71 21.19 9.08
CA HIS A 162 21.78 22.62 9.34
C HIS A 162 21.86 22.93 10.86
N ALA A 163 21.08 22.22 11.69
CA ALA A 163 21.15 22.36 13.15
C ALA A 163 22.52 21.96 13.72
N LEU A 164 23.14 20.89 13.19
CA LEU A 164 24.49 20.47 13.59
C LEU A 164 25.57 21.48 13.14
N LEU A 165 25.47 22.01 11.92
CA LEU A 165 26.42 23.01 11.41
C LEU A 165 26.33 24.34 12.18
N SER A 166 25.11 24.83 12.44
CA SER A 166 24.88 26.06 13.23
C SER A 166 25.37 25.91 14.67
N SER A 167 25.15 24.74 15.29
CA SER A 167 25.66 24.43 16.63
C SER A 167 27.20 24.44 16.73
N ASN A 168 27.91 24.21 15.62
CA ASN A 168 29.36 24.25 15.61
C ASN A 168 29.90 25.69 15.54
N ASN A 169 29.18 26.60 14.85
CA ASN A 169 29.61 27.99 14.64
C ASN A 169 29.07 28.97 15.69
N GLU A 170 27.89 28.72 16.28
CA GLU A 170 27.24 29.64 17.22
C GLU A 170 27.21 29.05 18.66
N ARG A 171 27.31 29.91 19.69
CA ARG A 171 27.28 29.51 21.11
C ARG A 171 25.93 28.93 21.58
N ASN A 172 24.90 28.94 20.74
CA ASN A 172 23.55 28.51 21.10
C ASN A 172 23.17 27.22 20.37
N PHE A 173 22.90 26.17 21.15
CA PHE A 173 22.40 24.90 20.64
C PHE A 173 20.90 25.00 20.34
N SER A 174 20.53 25.14 19.07
CA SER A 174 19.11 25.04 18.67
C SER A 174 18.69 23.58 18.68
N ARG A 175 17.66 23.23 19.48
CA ARG A 175 17.10 21.88 19.53
C ARG A 175 16.38 21.57 18.21
N ILE A 176 16.61 20.36 17.68
CA ILE A 176 15.90 19.89 16.49
C ILE A 176 14.47 19.54 16.89
N SER A 177 13.47 20.04 16.13
CA SER A 177 12.07 19.75 16.39
C SER A 177 11.78 18.26 16.18
N THR A 178 11.04 17.65 17.10
CA THR A 178 10.63 16.23 17.03
C THR A 178 9.23 16.05 16.47
N GLN A 179 8.45 17.13 16.33
CA GLN A 179 7.08 17.04 15.85
C GLN A 179 7.05 16.87 14.34
N GLY A 180 6.53 15.72 13.87
CA GLY A 180 6.28 15.45 12.45
C GLY A 180 7.50 14.97 11.65
N ASN A 181 8.65 14.77 12.27
CA ASN A 181 9.85 14.32 11.56
C ASN A 181 9.90 12.78 11.47
N PRO A 182 10.01 12.17 10.26
CA PRO A 182 10.11 10.72 10.11
C PRO A 182 11.35 10.13 10.80
N LEU A 183 12.35 10.95 11.11
CA LEU A 183 13.59 10.58 11.80
C LEU A 183 13.53 10.76 13.33
N TRP A 184 12.34 10.86 13.93
CA TRP A 184 12.20 11.07 15.38
C TRP A 184 13.01 10.07 16.23
N THR A 185 13.12 8.82 15.79
CA THR A 185 13.91 7.76 16.46
C THR A 185 15.39 8.11 16.54
N ILE A 186 15.93 8.85 15.57
CA ILE A 186 17.34 9.27 15.52
C ILE A 186 17.53 10.63 16.21
N ILE A 187 16.55 11.52 16.13
CA ILE A 187 16.63 12.88 16.70
C ILE A 187 16.72 12.86 18.23
N GLY A 188 16.01 11.94 18.90
CA GLY A 188 16.05 11.82 20.37
C GLY A 188 17.46 11.64 20.94
N PRO A 189 18.21 10.61 20.50
CA PRO A 189 19.62 10.44 20.86
C PRO A 189 20.51 11.65 20.55
N ILE A 190 20.33 12.31 19.39
CA ILE A 190 21.10 13.49 19.00
C ILE A 190 20.84 14.65 19.99
N ASN A 191 19.57 14.94 20.28
CA ASN A 191 19.20 16.00 21.23
C ASN A 191 19.78 15.74 22.64
N ASN A 192 19.85 14.48 23.08
CA ASN A 192 20.49 14.13 24.34
C ASN A 192 22.00 14.40 24.35
N ILE A 193 22.69 14.11 23.24
CA ILE A 193 24.13 14.39 23.08
C ILE A 193 24.37 15.91 23.07
N LEU A 194 23.59 16.67 22.30
CA LEU A 194 23.70 18.14 22.25
C LEU A 194 23.48 18.76 23.64
N ALA A 195 22.42 18.36 24.35
CA ALA A 195 22.15 18.81 25.71
C ALA A 195 23.25 18.41 26.71
N ARG A 196 23.95 17.29 26.47
CA ARG A 196 25.11 16.89 27.28
C ARG A 196 26.33 17.75 26.95
N MET A 197 26.61 18.03 25.67
CA MET A 197 27.72 18.89 25.24
C MET A 197 27.54 20.33 25.72
N GLU A 198 26.32 20.86 25.68
CA GLU A 198 25.99 22.18 26.21
C GLU A 198 26.28 22.26 27.72
N ARG A 199 25.83 21.26 28.49
CA ARG A 199 26.14 21.16 29.93
C ARG A 199 27.65 21.05 30.20
N MET A 200 28.39 20.29 29.41
CA MET A 200 29.86 20.17 29.55
C MET A 200 30.55 21.51 29.27
N ARG A 201 30.17 22.22 28.19
CA ARG A 201 30.71 23.56 27.89
C ARG A 201 30.40 24.56 29.00
N HIS A 202 29.18 24.55 29.52
CA HIS A 202 28.80 25.46 30.61
C HIS A 202 29.62 25.18 31.87
N SER A 203 29.79 23.91 32.23
CA SER A 203 30.65 23.49 33.35
C SER A 203 32.12 23.88 33.16
N GLU A 204 32.63 23.82 31.92
CA GLU A 204 34.01 24.21 31.63
C GLU A 204 34.19 25.74 31.72
N HIS A 205 33.21 26.52 31.25
CA HIS A 205 33.21 27.97 31.46
C HIS A 205 33.10 28.37 32.94
N GLU A 206 32.24 27.70 33.71
CA GLU A 206 32.20 27.91 35.17
C GLU A 206 33.54 27.56 35.81
N TYR A 207 34.17 26.44 35.42
CA TYR A 207 35.48 26.06 35.93
C TYR A 207 36.58 27.07 35.58
N GLN A 208 36.59 27.58 34.34
CA GLN A 208 37.52 28.62 33.91
C GLN A 208 37.30 29.92 34.67
N GLN A 209 36.05 30.34 34.88
CA GLN A 209 35.70 31.51 35.69
C GLN A 209 36.18 31.34 37.13
N ILE A 210 35.87 30.22 37.77
CA ILE A 210 36.31 29.92 39.14
C ILE A 210 37.84 29.91 39.21
N SER A 211 38.52 29.34 38.22
CA SER A 211 39.98 29.30 38.17
C SER A 211 40.58 30.72 38.11
N MET A 212 40.04 31.58 37.25
CA MET A 212 40.46 32.98 37.15
C MET A 212 40.19 33.75 38.45
N GLU A 213 39.03 33.55 39.06
CA GLU A 213 38.71 34.21 40.33
C GLU A 213 39.60 33.72 41.48
N LEU A 214 39.96 32.43 41.50
CA LEU A 214 40.82 31.83 42.52
C LEU A 214 42.27 32.33 42.38
N GLU A 215 42.77 32.49 41.15
CA GLU A 215 44.06 33.14 40.89
C GLU A 215 44.07 34.60 41.38
N GLN A 216 43.00 35.35 41.12
CA GLN A 216 42.84 36.73 41.62
C GLN A 216 42.81 36.79 43.16
N LEU A 217 42.08 35.87 43.80
CA LEU A 217 42.06 35.73 45.26
C LEU A 217 43.46 35.46 45.80
N LEU A 218 44.16 34.51 45.21
CA LEU A 218 45.49 34.10 45.65
C LEU A 218 46.48 35.26 45.53
N GLU A 219 46.40 36.05 44.46
CA GLU A 219 47.21 37.25 44.29
C GLU A 219 46.86 38.34 45.31
N ALA A 220 45.57 38.60 45.56
CA ALA A 220 45.13 39.54 46.59
C ALA A 220 45.64 39.14 47.99
N VAL A 221 45.62 37.84 48.31
CA VAL A 221 46.17 37.31 49.57
C VAL A 221 47.68 37.50 49.64
N ARG A 222 48.42 37.25 48.55
CA ARG A 222 49.88 37.48 48.49
C ARG A 222 50.23 38.95 48.69
N VAL A 223 49.49 39.86 48.05
CA VAL A 223 49.68 41.31 48.18
C VAL A 223 49.42 41.77 49.61
N ALA A 224 48.29 41.40 50.21
CA ALA A 224 47.96 41.74 51.60
C ALA A 224 49.01 41.23 52.59
N ARG A 225 49.52 40.01 52.37
CA ARG A 225 50.59 39.42 53.18
C ARG A 225 51.91 40.18 53.07
N ARG A 226 52.28 40.66 51.89
CA ARG A 226 53.52 41.44 51.69
C ARG A 226 53.43 42.86 52.26
N SER A 227 52.27 43.50 52.19
CA SER A 227 52.08 44.89 52.64
C SER A 227 51.72 45.02 54.13
N ASN A 228 51.52 43.89 54.83
CA ASN A 228 51.03 43.85 56.21
C ASN A 228 49.69 44.62 56.41
N GLN A 229 48.91 44.75 55.34
CA GLN A 229 47.61 45.40 55.36
C GLN A 229 46.50 44.35 55.44
N PRO A 230 45.38 44.65 56.12
CA PRO A 230 44.22 43.76 56.15
C PRO A 230 43.74 43.47 54.73
N LEU A 231 43.36 42.22 54.48
CA LEU A 231 42.83 41.80 53.18
C LEU A 231 41.64 42.69 52.83
N ARG A 232 41.78 43.51 51.78
CA ARG A 232 40.64 44.23 51.20
C ARG A 232 40.03 43.33 50.13
N PRO A 233 38.74 42.99 50.24
CA PRO A 233 38.07 42.27 49.17
C PRO A 233 38.15 43.12 47.89
N PRO A 234 38.34 42.50 46.71
CA PRO A 234 38.29 43.23 45.46
C PRO A 234 36.95 43.97 45.36
N ALA A 235 36.99 45.25 45.00
CA ALA A 235 35.80 46.10 44.92
C ALA A 235 34.86 45.76 43.75
N TYR A 236 35.22 44.77 42.93
CA TYR A 236 34.53 44.44 41.69
C TYR A 236 33.74 43.13 41.80
N GLY A 237 32.41 43.29 41.85
CA GLY A 237 31.46 42.53 41.04
C GLY A 237 31.12 41.09 41.44
N ASN A 238 29.95 40.92 42.06
CA ASN A 238 29.02 39.79 41.92
C ASN A 238 29.47 38.32 42.10
N SER A 239 30.70 38.02 42.50
CA SER A 239 31.10 36.65 42.86
C SER A 239 30.57 36.27 44.25
N ALA A 240 29.24 36.11 44.36
CA ALA A 240 28.55 35.76 45.59
C ALA A 240 29.13 34.49 46.26
N ARG A 241 29.73 33.59 45.47
CA ARG A 241 30.36 32.36 45.97
C ARG A 241 31.70 32.60 46.67
N LEU A 242 32.60 33.39 46.09
CA LEU A 242 33.89 33.68 46.72
C LEU A 242 33.78 34.76 47.81
N GLY A 243 32.75 35.61 47.76
CA GLY A 243 32.46 36.58 48.82
C GLY A 243 32.38 35.93 50.20
N ILE A 244 31.79 34.74 50.30
CA ILE A 244 31.72 33.96 51.55
C ILE A 244 33.13 33.58 52.02
N LEU A 245 34.00 33.10 51.13
CA LEU A 245 35.37 32.73 51.47
C LEU A 245 36.20 33.95 51.89
N TYR A 246 36.05 35.08 51.22
CA TYR A 246 36.69 36.34 51.62
C TYR A 246 36.25 36.76 53.02
N GLN A 247 34.95 36.67 53.32
CA GLN A 247 34.40 37.07 54.61
C GLN A 247 34.89 36.15 55.73
N GLU A 248 34.97 34.84 55.48
CA GLU A 248 35.49 33.86 56.43
C GLU A 248 36.99 34.13 56.71
N ILE A 249 37.82 34.30 55.67
CA ILE A 249 39.27 34.57 55.82
C ILE A 249 39.51 35.90 56.54
N ALA A 250 38.76 36.95 56.19
CA ALA A 250 38.86 38.24 56.86
C ALA A 250 38.47 38.15 58.34
N SER A 251 37.42 37.38 58.66
CA SER A 251 36.99 37.15 60.04
C SER A 251 38.06 36.39 60.86
N LEU A 252 38.74 35.42 60.25
CA LEU A 252 39.83 34.67 60.86
C LEU A 252 41.06 35.57 61.11
N GLN A 253 41.44 36.41 60.16
CA GLN A 253 42.52 37.39 60.36
C GLN A 253 42.19 38.40 61.47
N ALA A 254 40.94 38.88 61.53
CA ALA A 254 40.51 39.79 62.58
C ALA A 254 40.57 39.13 63.97
N ARG A 255 40.24 37.83 64.07
CA ARG A 255 40.39 37.05 65.31
C ARG A 255 41.86 36.90 65.72
N ASP A 256 42.76 36.55 64.80
CA ASP A 256 44.19 36.40 65.10
C ASP A 256 44.83 37.72 65.58
N ASN A 257 44.49 38.85 64.94
CA ASN A 257 44.95 40.17 65.37
C ASN A 257 44.41 40.56 66.75
N ARG A 258 43.17 40.19 67.09
CA ARG A 258 42.63 40.38 68.45
C ARG A 258 43.39 39.53 69.47
N LEU A 259 43.72 38.28 69.14
CA LEU A 259 44.49 37.41 70.03
C LEU A 259 45.89 37.98 70.30
N LYS A 260 46.60 38.45 69.26
CA LYS A 260 47.90 39.11 69.41
C LYS A 260 47.84 40.40 70.23
N ASN A 261 46.81 41.23 70.03
CA ASN A 261 46.63 42.47 70.81
C ASN A 261 46.16 42.24 72.24
N SER A 262 45.51 41.10 72.53
CA SER A 262 45.00 40.78 73.87
C SER A 262 46.07 40.31 74.87
N GLY A 263 47.33 40.19 74.46
CA GLY A 263 48.43 39.76 75.34
C GLY A 263 48.37 38.29 75.78
N LEU A 264 47.39 37.51 75.29
CA LEU A 264 47.24 36.07 75.57
C LEU A 264 48.22 35.19 74.80
N LEU A 265 48.85 35.74 73.76
CA LEU A 265 50.08 35.19 73.15
C LEU A 265 51.27 36.01 73.64
N SER A 266 51.43 36.11 74.96
CA SER A 266 52.72 36.46 75.53
C SER A 266 53.67 35.32 75.17
N PRO A 267 54.81 35.57 74.49
CA PRO A 267 55.86 34.58 74.32
C PRO A 267 56.44 34.32 75.71
N TYR A 268 55.75 33.48 76.48
CA TYR A 268 56.27 32.92 77.70
C TYR A 268 57.43 32.01 77.28
N ASP A 269 58.63 32.51 77.51
CA ASP A 269 59.51 31.95 78.52
C ASP A 269 60.05 30.53 78.26
N ARG A 270 61.39 30.44 78.42
CA ARG A 270 62.26 29.26 78.50
C ARG A 270 62.74 28.72 77.15
N GLY A 271 64.01 28.83 76.80
CA GLY A 271 65.20 29.32 77.49
C GLY A 271 66.41 29.15 76.58
#